data_AF-A0AA36GQN2-F1
#
_entry.id   AF-A0AA36GQN2-F1
#
_cell.length_a   1.000
_cell.length_b   1.000
_cell.length_c   1.000
_cell.angle_alpha   90.00
_cell.angle_beta   90.00
_cell.angle_gamma   90.00
#
_symmetry.space_group_name_H-M   'P 1'
#
loop_
_entity.id
_entity.type
_entity.pdbx_description
1 polymer ?
#
loop_
_entity_poly.entity_id
_entity_poly.type
_entity_poly.pdbx_seq_one_letter_code
_entity_poly.pdbx_strand_id
1 'polypeptide(L)'
;MLLIGTRCALQCIPSGFQNRDDARYKEERCKAGRELCGDVHSEATKKTDSTLGNVCLRGEDYAEVYKDLHSADRLQVGERESCPAHDRIWSETRDQRSKIFRTLTRSFNVVFGFLYILCPPWPPWVIHKIAFRAPPRGEYYFLVGGKQGNRRTFFTAKEAEGNENLQICLPHLLKKNVKALDIYYHILRCKPVILKLYDNVRICIMEVMCEQTEKWLRRRSSTRSRSPKLIIFAQPNSSDMGCCMLMDPNFADIADFLRCDMLVFDYVGYGVSDGEATEKTVYDSVERVYSYATENLGYAPCDIALIGFSLGTAAMVHIASKTPDLGAMVLIAPFMSLWRVILRRPNLQPSVDMFPNYEKALNIHCPTLVCHGKDDAIVDQQHASHQASIILLNFWHSNHVQGIFCERTMWDDVERFLEEKMNVAESWLHAMEDTCSCTSHETY
;
A
#
# COMPACT_ATOMS: atom_id res chain seq x y z
N MET A 1 18.08 -5.14 25.11
CA MET A 1 16.78 -4.44 25.21
C MET A 1 16.66 -3.50 24.02
N LEU A 2 16.63 -4.07 22.80
CA LEU A 2 16.67 -3.38 21.49
C LEU A 2 15.97 -4.22 20.40
N LEU A 3 14.86 -4.85 20.80
CA LEU A 3 14.02 -5.70 19.96
C LEU A 3 12.58 -5.18 20.06
N ILE A 4 12.34 -3.98 19.56
CA ILE A 4 10.98 -3.41 19.45
C ILE A 4 10.92 -2.70 18.10
N GLY A 5 10.57 -3.44 17.06
CA GLY A 5 10.50 -2.91 15.69
C GLY A 5 9.97 -3.90 14.66
N THR A 6 9.14 -4.87 15.10
CA THR A 6 8.54 -5.90 14.24
C THR A 6 7.08 -6.19 14.64
N ARG A 7 6.36 -5.27 15.29
CA ARG A 7 4.99 -5.57 15.73
C ARG A 7 3.87 -4.75 15.10
N CYS A 8 4.07 -3.51 14.61
CA CYS A 8 2.93 -2.77 14.04
C CYS A 8 2.42 -3.33 12.70
N ALA A 9 3.28 -3.69 11.74
CA ALA A 9 2.82 -4.27 10.47
C ALA A 9 2.48 -5.77 10.57
N LEU A 10 3.05 -6.48 11.55
CA LEU A 10 2.91 -7.92 11.76
C LEU A 10 1.80 -8.31 12.75
N GLN A 11 1.18 -7.36 13.45
CA GLN A 11 0.03 -7.64 14.32
C GLN A 11 -1.28 -7.86 13.55
N CYS A 12 -1.30 -7.61 12.24
CA CYS A 12 -2.49 -7.74 11.39
C CYS A 12 -2.47 -8.95 10.44
N ILE A 13 -1.48 -9.85 10.54
CA ILE A 13 -1.39 -11.06 9.70
C ILE A 13 -1.16 -12.29 10.60
N PRO A 14 -1.92 -13.39 10.46
CA PRO A 14 -1.70 -14.59 11.25
C PRO A 14 -0.29 -15.14 11.00
N SER A 15 0.57 -15.09 12.02
CA SER A 15 1.94 -15.57 11.94
C SER A 15 2.00 -17.10 11.95
N GLY A 16 2.52 -17.71 10.89
CA GLY A 16 2.76 -19.15 10.79
C GLY A 16 3.99 -19.49 9.95
N PHE A 17 5.14 -19.56 10.63
CA PHE A 17 6.35 -20.36 10.38
C PHE A 17 7.25 -20.14 9.14
N GLN A 18 8.55 -19.93 9.45
CA GLN A 18 9.70 -19.95 8.54
C GLN A 18 10.39 -21.34 8.48
N ASN A 19 11.10 -21.53 7.35
CA ASN A 19 12.16 -22.49 6.98
C ASN A 19 11.76 -23.79 6.25
N ARG A 20 11.98 -23.82 4.91
CA ARG A 20 13.07 -24.57 4.22
C ARG A 20 12.99 -24.45 2.67
N ASP A 21 14.17 -24.35 2.06
CA ASP A 21 14.58 -24.60 0.66
C ASP A 21 14.03 -23.71 -0.50
N ASP A 22 14.84 -22.70 -0.85
CA ASP A 22 14.57 -21.58 -1.78
C ASP A 22 14.53 -21.96 -3.29
N ALA A 23 15.22 -23.04 -3.69
CA ALA A 23 15.30 -23.45 -5.10
C ALA A 23 14.08 -24.28 -5.54
N ARG A 24 13.58 -25.16 -4.67
CA ARG A 24 12.41 -26.02 -4.91
C ARG A 24 11.11 -25.20 -4.88
N TYR A 25 11.04 -24.19 -4.01
CA TYR A 25 9.90 -23.28 -3.89
C TYR A 25 9.71 -22.39 -5.14
N LYS A 26 10.80 -21.93 -5.78
CA LYS A 26 10.72 -21.21 -7.06
C LYS A 26 10.16 -22.09 -8.18
N GLU A 27 10.56 -23.36 -8.24
CA GLU A 27 10.09 -24.30 -9.26
C GLU A 27 8.64 -24.73 -9.01
N GLU A 28 8.23 -24.97 -7.76
CA GLU A 28 6.85 -25.28 -7.37
C GLU A 28 5.90 -24.08 -7.57
N ARG A 29 6.35 -22.83 -7.32
CA ARG A 29 5.57 -21.60 -7.63
C ARG A 29 5.45 -21.35 -9.14
N CYS A 30 6.52 -21.62 -9.91
CA CYS A 30 6.47 -21.58 -11.37
C CYS A 30 5.65 -22.72 -11.98
N LYS A 31 5.55 -23.88 -11.34
CA LYS A 31 4.64 -24.97 -11.74
C LYS A 31 3.19 -24.64 -11.37
N ALA A 32 2.91 -24.19 -10.14
CA ALA A 32 1.56 -23.82 -9.72
C ALA A 32 0.97 -22.65 -10.54
N GLY A 33 1.79 -21.64 -10.88
CA GLY A 33 1.36 -20.56 -11.79
C GLY A 33 1.13 -21.03 -13.23
N ARG A 34 1.82 -22.09 -13.68
CA ARG A 34 1.61 -22.73 -15.00
C ARG A 34 0.45 -23.71 -15.00
N GLU A 35 0.19 -24.41 -13.90
CA GLU A 35 -0.91 -25.36 -13.71
C GLU A 35 -2.25 -24.63 -13.49
N LEU A 36 -2.30 -23.50 -12.75
CA LEU A 36 -3.50 -22.66 -12.73
C LEU A 36 -3.82 -22.01 -14.08
N CYS A 37 -2.81 -21.62 -14.86
CA CYS A 37 -3.02 -21.16 -16.24
C CYS A 37 -3.34 -22.30 -17.22
N GLY A 38 -2.96 -23.54 -16.86
CA GLY A 38 -3.15 -24.74 -17.66
C GLY A 38 -4.50 -25.42 -17.42
N ASP A 39 -5.01 -25.42 -16.20
CA ASP A 39 -6.30 -26.03 -15.86
C ASP A 39 -7.47 -25.12 -16.26
N VAL A 40 -7.32 -23.80 -16.12
CA VAL A 40 -8.30 -22.80 -16.63
C VAL A 40 -8.34 -22.75 -18.17
N HIS A 41 -7.37 -23.34 -18.88
CA HIS A 41 -7.34 -23.42 -20.35
C HIS A 41 -7.44 -24.85 -20.94
N SER A 42 -7.15 -25.90 -20.18
CA SER A 42 -7.26 -27.30 -20.62
C SER A 42 -8.70 -27.83 -20.52
N GLU A 43 -9.51 -27.28 -19.62
CA GLU A 43 -10.98 -27.45 -19.66
C GLU A 43 -11.63 -26.63 -20.78
N ALA A 44 -10.98 -25.54 -21.23
CA ALA A 44 -11.44 -24.74 -22.37
C ALA A 44 -11.09 -25.36 -23.75
N THR A 45 -10.31 -26.44 -23.83
CA THR A 45 -9.83 -27.01 -25.12
C THR A 45 -10.30 -28.43 -25.44
N LYS A 46 -11.19 -29.03 -24.64
CA LYS A 46 -11.83 -30.32 -25.00
C LYS A 46 -13.26 -30.14 -25.53
N LYS A 47 -13.35 -29.63 -26.75
CA LYS A 47 -14.19 -30.12 -27.86
C LYS A 47 -14.14 -29.11 -28.99
N THR A 48 -13.22 -29.34 -29.93
CA THR A 48 -13.49 -28.95 -31.30
C THR A 48 -14.58 -29.87 -31.83
N ASP A 49 -15.73 -29.31 -32.18
CA ASP A 49 -16.21 -29.61 -33.52
C ASP A 49 -16.88 -28.40 -34.20
N SER A 50 -16.28 -28.09 -35.33
CA SER A 50 -16.73 -27.32 -36.50
C SER A 50 -18.05 -26.55 -36.43
N THR A 51 -17.99 -25.21 -36.35
CA THR A 51 -18.41 -24.26 -37.41
C THR A 51 -18.43 -22.80 -36.91
N LEU A 52 -17.89 -21.90 -37.77
CA LEU A 52 -18.10 -20.45 -37.84
C LEU A 52 -17.73 -19.51 -36.65
N GLY A 53 -16.70 -18.69 -36.88
CA GLY A 53 -16.82 -17.22 -36.99
C GLY A 53 -16.89 -16.36 -35.72
N ASN A 54 -15.90 -15.45 -35.58
CA ASN A 54 -15.91 -14.20 -34.79
C ASN A 54 -16.50 -14.26 -33.37
N VAL A 55 -15.67 -14.53 -32.37
CA VAL A 55 -16.07 -14.38 -30.95
C VAL A 55 -15.69 -12.99 -30.43
N CYS A 56 -16.63 -12.07 -30.59
CA CYS A 56 -16.79 -10.93 -29.70
C CYS A 56 -17.45 -11.47 -28.42
N LEU A 57 -16.82 -11.30 -27.25
CA LEU A 57 -17.40 -11.72 -25.97
C LEU A 57 -18.73 -10.97 -25.75
N ARG A 58 -19.85 -11.70 -25.72
CA ARG A 58 -21.20 -11.15 -25.52
C ARG A 58 -21.61 -11.31 -24.06
N GLY A 59 -22.42 -10.37 -23.58
CA GLY A 59 -22.86 -10.24 -22.18
C GLY A 59 -23.70 -11.39 -21.59
N GLU A 60 -23.73 -12.56 -22.21
CA GLU A 60 -24.40 -13.76 -21.68
C GLU A 60 -23.50 -14.56 -20.71
N ASP A 61 -22.17 -14.36 -20.74
CA ASP A 61 -21.22 -14.96 -19.77
C ASP A 61 -21.42 -14.44 -18.33
N TYR A 62 -22.03 -13.26 -18.17
CA TYR A 62 -22.42 -12.73 -16.86
C TYR A 62 -23.64 -13.46 -16.28
N ALA A 63 -24.49 -14.05 -17.11
CA ALA A 63 -25.74 -14.67 -16.67
C ALA A 63 -25.52 -16.03 -15.98
N GLU A 64 -24.47 -16.78 -16.32
CA GLU A 64 -24.13 -18.03 -15.63
C GLU A 64 -23.56 -17.79 -14.23
N VAL A 65 -22.64 -16.82 -14.07
CA VAL A 65 -22.15 -16.40 -12.75
C VAL A 65 -23.31 -15.90 -11.87
N TYR A 66 -24.27 -15.18 -12.47
CA TYR A 66 -25.48 -14.71 -11.78
C TYR A 66 -26.44 -15.85 -11.37
N LYS A 67 -26.48 -16.95 -12.13
CA LYS A 67 -27.35 -18.11 -11.85
C LYS A 67 -26.83 -18.94 -10.67
N ASP A 68 -25.51 -19.09 -10.55
CA ASP A 68 -24.86 -19.73 -9.40
C ASP A 68 -25.03 -18.89 -8.11
N LEU A 69 -25.06 -17.56 -8.25
CA LEU A 69 -25.32 -16.60 -7.17
C LEU A 69 -26.76 -16.65 -6.63
N HIS A 70 -27.76 -17.04 -7.43
CA HIS A 70 -29.15 -17.16 -6.97
C HIS A 70 -29.45 -18.47 -6.21
N SER A 71 -28.59 -19.49 -6.33
CA SER A 71 -28.65 -20.69 -5.50
C SER A 71 -27.87 -20.59 -4.18
N ALA A 72 -27.09 -19.52 -3.98
CA ALA A 72 -26.38 -19.28 -2.73
C ALA A 72 -27.31 -18.55 -1.75
N ASP A 73 -27.80 -19.27 -0.73
CA ASP A 73 -28.58 -18.69 0.35
C ASP A 73 -27.91 -17.44 0.90
N ARG A 74 -28.66 -16.33 0.95
CA ARG A 74 -28.21 -15.04 1.50
C ARG A 74 -27.72 -15.25 2.93
N LEU A 75 -26.41 -15.19 3.14
CA LEU A 75 -25.84 -15.05 4.48
C LEU A 75 -26.30 -13.70 5.05
N GLN A 76 -27.25 -13.75 5.99
CA GLN A 76 -27.57 -12.63 6.85
C GLN A 76 -26.29 -12.26 7.62
N VAL A 77 -25.79 -11.05 7.39
CA VAL A 77 -24.68 -10.48 8.16
C VAL A 77 -25.24 -10.10 9.53
N GLY A 78 -25.26 -11.07 10.44
CA GLY A 78 -25.48 -10.82 11.86
C GLY A 78 -24.29 -10.06 12.46
N GLU A 79 -24.55 -9.27 13.51
CA GLU A 79 -23.55 -8.62 14.34
C GLU A 79 -22.42 -9.62 14.70
N ARG A 80 -21.18 -9.31 14.32
CA ARG A 80 -20.03 -10.15 14.65
C ARG A 80 -19.78 -10.07 16.15
N GLU A 81 -20.01 -11.17 16.86
CA GLU A 81 -19.41 -11.37 18.18
C GLU A 81 -17.88 -11.37 18.06
N SER A 82 -17.22 -10.68 18.98
CA SER A 82 -15.78 -10.47 19.05
C SER A 82 -14.99 -11.77 18.93
N CYS A 83 -13.97 -11.75 18.07
CA CYS A 83 -13.06 -12.88 17.85
C CYS A 83 -12.40 -13.34 19.18
N PRO A 84 -12.44 -14.64 19.54
CA PRO A 84 -11.84 -15.20 20.77
C PRO A 84 -10.30 -15.06 20.87
N ALA A 85 -9.65 -14.47 19.87
CA ALA A 85 -8.22 -14.18 19.89
C ALA A 85 -7.85 -12.96 20.76
N HIS A 86 -8.84 -12.16 21.18
CA HIS A 86 -8.60 -10.97 22.01
C HIS A 86 -8.49 -11.22 23.52
N ASP A 87 -8.79 -12.43 24.03
CA ASP A 87 -8.95 -12.67 25.48
C ASP A 87 -7.93 -13.62 26.14
N ARG A 88 -6.77 -13.88 25.54
CA ARG A 88 -5.71 -14.63 26.24
C ARG A 88 -4.44 -13.83 26.45
N ILE A 89 -4.41 -13.25 27.64
CA ILE A 89 -3.24 -12.81 28.42
C ILE A 89 -2.02 -13.68 28.10
N TRP A 90 -0.96 -12.98 27.69
CA TRP A 90 0.37 -13.50 27.42
C TRP A 90 0.99 -14.12 28.68
N SER A 91 1.23 -15.43 28.67
CA SER A 91 2.20 -16.06 29.57
C SER A 91 3.25 -16.84 28.77
N GLU A 92 4.49 -16.37 28.94
CA GLU A 92 5.78 -17.07 28.83
C GLU A 92 6.03 -18.02 27.63
N THR A 93 6.79 -17.53 26.64
CA THR A 93 7.58 -18.41 25.76
C THR A 93 8.85 -18.86 26.49
N ARG A 94 8.88 -20.12 26.91
CA ARG A 94 10.03 -20.77 27.57
C ARG A 94 11.15 -21.01 26.55
N ASP A 95 12.19 -20.18 26.61
CA ASP A 95 13.43 -20.31 25.81
C ASP A 95 14.10 -21.67 26.04
N GLN A 96 14.25 -22.50 25.00
CA GLN A 96 14.77 -23.88 25.12
C GLN A 96 16.31 -24.01 25.02
N ARG A 97 17.07 -22.91 25.04
CA ARG A 97 18.54 -22.95 24.94
C ARG A 97 19.20 -23.45 26.23
N SER A 98 20.32 -24.18 26.11
CA SER A 98 21.07 -24.71 27.26
C SER A 98 21.58 -23.59 28.18
N LYS A 99 21.74 -23.88 29.48
CA LYS A 99 22.20 -22.89 30.49
C LYS A 99 23.54 -22.24 30.11
N ILE A 100 24.46 -23.02 29.53
CA ILE A 100 25.77 -22.53 29.07
C ILE A 100 25.60 -21.54 27.91
N PHE A 101 24.73 -21.87 26.95
CA PHE A 101 24.44 -21.00 25.82
C PHE A 101 23.78 -19.69 26.26
N ARG A 102 22.91 -19.71 27.27
CA ARG A 102 22.35 -18.48 27.88
C ARG A 102 23.40 -17.60 28.53
N THR A 103 24.33 -18.19 29.28
CA THR A 103 25.39 -17.43 29.96
C THR A 103 26.36 -16.82 28.96
N LEU A 104 26.73 -17.57 27.91
CA LEU A 104 27.54 -17.04 26.81
C LEU A 104 26.81 -15.94 26.06
N THR A 105 25.52 -16.13 25.72
CA THR A 105 24.72 -15.11 25.02
C THR A 105 24.56 -13.85 25.87
N ARG A 106 24.36 -13.98 27.19
CA ARG A 106 24.30 -12.84 28.11
C ARG A 106 25.63 -12.10 28.20
N SER A 107 26.73 -12.83 28.36
CA SER A 107 28.06 -12.22 28.45
C SER A 107 28.44 -11.53 27.15
N PHE A 108 28.14 -12.16 26.01
CA PHE A 108 28.31 -11.58 24.68
C PHE A 108 27.47 -10.31 24.50
N ASN A 109 26.19 -10.34 24.91
CA ASN A 109 25.30 -9.18 24.83
C ASN A 109 25.70 -8.02 25.76
N VAL A 110 26.30 -8.30 26.93
CA VAL A 110 26.82 -7.27 27.84
C VAL A 110 28.08 -6.63 27.25
N VAL A 111 29.00 -7.43 26.71
CA VAL A 111 30.21 -6.92 26.05
C VAL A 111 29.87 -6.12 24.80
N PHE A 112 28.95 -6.61 23.96
CA PHE A 112 28.45 -5.87 22.80
C PHE A 112 27.65 -4.62 23.22
N GLY A 113 26.89 -4.69 24.32
CA GLY A 113 26.17 -3.55 24.88
C GLY A 113 27.10 -2.45 25.39
N PHE A 114 28.26 -2.81 25.94
CA PHE A 114 29.29 -1.83 26.31
C PHE A 114 29.98 -1.22 25.09
N LEU A 115 30.32 -2.03 24.08
CA LEU A 115 30.86 -1.54 22.80
C LEU A 115 29.86 -0.65 22.03
N TYR A 116 28.56 -0.93 22.17
CA TYR A 116 27.42 -0.20 21.60
C TYR A 116 27.25 1.22 22.18
N ILE A 117 27.62 1.41 23.46
CA ILE A 117 27.58 2.72 24.14
C ILE A 117 28.84 3.54 23.82
N LEU A 118 29.99 2.87 23.62
CA LEU A 118 31.30 3.52 23.58
C LEU A 118 31.79 3.89 22.16
N CYS A 119 31.21 3.36 21.08
CA CYS A 119 31.65 3.65 19.70
C CYS A 119 30.51 4.00 18.72
N PRO A 120 30.07 5.26 18.63
CA PRO A 120 29.46 5.79 17.41
C PRO A 120 30.60 6.14 16.42
N PRO A 121 30.52 5.83 15.11
CA PRO A 121 29.33 5.63 14.29
C PRO A 121 29.05 4.16 13.99
N TRP A 122 27.76 3.84 13.88
CA TRP A 122 27.35 2.55 13.36
C TRP A 122 27.79 2.48 11.89
N PRO A 123 28.30 1.33 11.42
CA PRO A 123 28.60 1.19 10.00
C PRO A 123 27.36 1.58 9.17
N PRO A 124 27.52 2.34 8.07
CA PRO A 124 26.40 2.84 7.27
C PRO A 124 25.39 1.75 6.88
N TRP A 125 25.85 0.52 6.65
CA TRP A 125 25.01 -0.63 6.33
C TRP A 125 24.06 -1.05 7.47
N VAL A 126 24.42 -0.82 8.74
CA VAL A 126 23.54 -1.10 9.89
C VAL A 126 22.46 -0.03 10.02
N ILE A 127 22.83 1.24 9.84
CA ILE A 127 21.88 2.37 9.83
C ILE A 127 20.89 2.17 8.70
N HIS A 128 21.37 1.80 7.51
CA HIS A 128 20.57 1.48 6.35
C HIS A 128 19.55 0.37 6.65
N LYS A 129 19.97 -0.75 7.27
CA LYS A 129 19.06 -1.84 7.66
C LYS A 129 18.04 -1.47 8.75
N ILE A 130 18.31 -0.45 9.56
CA ILE A 130 17.34 0.07 10.52
C ILE A 130 16.35 0.99 9.81
N ALA A 131 16.86 1.87 8.95
CA ALA A 131 16.09 2.85 8.22
C ALA A 131 15.14 2.21 7.21
N PHE A 132 15.58 1.15 6.53
CA PHE A 132 14.83 0.48 5.46
C PHE A 132 14.67 -1.01 5.78
N ARG A 133 13.43 -1.42 5.96
CA ARG A 133 13.02 -2.78 6.32
C ARG A 133 12.00 -3.33 5.34
N ALA A 134 12.33 -3.26 4.05
CA ALA A 134 11.53 -3.88 3.00
C ALA A 134 11.30 -5.38 3.27
N PRO A 135 10.07 -5.89 3.09
CA PRO A 135 9.84 -7.32 3.09
C PRO A 135 10.67 -8.05 2.01
N PRO A 136 11.01 -9.33 2.23
CA PRO A 136 11.57 -10.18 1.19
C PRO A 136 10.73 -10.15 -0.10
N ARG A 137 11.41 -9.93 -1.23
CA ARG A 137 10.79 -9.86 -2.55
C ARG A 137 10.03 -11.16 -2.88
N GLY A 138 8.77 -11.03 -3.31
CA GLY A 138 7.91 -12.17 -3.63
C GLY A 138 7.26 -12.84 -2.42
N GLU A 139 7.43 -12.29 -1.21
CA GLU A 139 6.74 -12.79 0.00
C GLU A 139 5.26 -12.43 -0.03
N TYR A 140 4.93 -11.15 -0.22
CA TYR A 140 3.56 -10.65 -0.17
C TYR A 140 2.90 -10.50 -1.51
N TYR A 141 3.66 -10.16 -2.55
CA TYR A 141 3.16 -10.17 -3.92
C TYR A 141 4.26 -10.38 -4.97
N PHE A 142 3.83 -10.77 -6.17
CA PHE A 142 4.61 -10.70 -7.41
C PHE A 142 3.68 -10.29 -8.56
N LEU A 143 4.23 -9.96 -9.72
CA LEU A 143 3.42 -9.57 -10.88
C LEU A 143 3.23 -10.74 -11.84
N VAL A 144 2.08 -10.77 -12.50
CA VAL A 144 1.79 -11.71 -13.59
C VAL A 144 1.26 -10.95 -14.79
N GLY A 145 1.85 -11.14 -15.96
CA GLY A 145 1.42 -10.47 -17.20
C GLY A 145 1.82 -11.24 -18.45
N GLY A 146 1.52 -10.67 -19.61
CA GLY A 146 1.73 -11.29 -20.92
C GLY A 146 0.41 -11.65 -21.62
N LYS A 147 0.53 -12.22 -22.82
CA LYS A 147 -0.62 -12.59 -23.66
C LYS A 147 -1.38 -13.79 -23.09
N GLN A 148 -2.66 -13.88 -23.41
CA GLN A 148 -3.51 -15.02 -23.05
C GLN A 148 -2.85 -16.34 -23.52
N GLY A 149 -2.76 -17.33 -22.64
CA GLY A 149 -2.05 -18.60 -22.90
C GLY A 149 -0.52 -18.57 -22.72
N ASN A 150 0.11 -17.42 -22.51
CA ASN A 150 1.56 -17.29 -22.25
C ASN A 150 1.85 -16.23 -21.18
N ARG A 151 1.14 -16.34 -20.05
CA ARG A 151 1.37 -15.48 -18.90
C ARG A 151 2.66 -15.87 -18.18
N ARG A 152 3.41 -14.86 -17.75
CA ARG A 152 4.69 -15.00 -17.05
C ARG A 152 4.62 -14.32 -15.70
N THR A 153 5.42 -14.82 -14.76
CA THR A 153 5.60 -14.24 -13.44
C THR A 153 6.83 -13.35 -13.43
N PHE A 154 6.75 -12.23 -12.73
CA PHE A 154 7.83 -11.25 -12.61
C PHE A 154 8.04 -10.90 -11.14
N PHE A 155 9.29 -10.95 -10.71
CA PHE A 155 9.66 -10.61 -9.33
C PHE A 155 10.34 -9.25 -9.24
N THR A 156 10.72 -8.67 -10.38
CA THR A 156 11.30 -7.33 -10.46
C THR A 156 10.55 -6.46 -11.46
N ALA A 157 10.57 -5.15 -11.23
CA ALA A 157 9.95 -4.16 -12.10
C ALA A 157 10.63 -4.15 -13.48
N LYS A 158 11.96 -4.32 -13.54
CA LYS A 158 12.71 -4.48 -14.80
C LYS A 158 12.27 -5.68 -15.63
N GLU A 159 11.99 -6.83 -15.00
CA GLU A 159 11.48 -8.01 -15.73
C GLU A 159 10.05 -7.81 -16.26
N ALA A 160 9.23 -7.07 -15.50
CA ALA A 160 7.85 -6.77 -15.87
C ALA A 160 7.72 -5.67 -16.94
N GLU A 161 8.75 -4.84 -17.14
CA GLU A 161 8.75 -3.74 -18.10
C GLU A 161 8.36 -4.21 -19.52
N GLY A 162 7.46 -3.47 -20.18
CA GLY A 162 7.01 -3.75 -21.55
C GLY A 162 6.02 -4.90 -21.69
N ASN A 163 5.61 -5.57 -20.61
CA ASN A 163 4.59 -6.61 -20.67
C ASN A 163 3.18 -6.03 -20.57
N GLU A 164 2.28 -6.58 -21.38
CA GLU A 164 0.85 -6.24 -21.37
C GLU A 164 0.12 -6.96 -20.23
N ASN A 165 -1.03 -6.43 -19.80
CA ASN A 165 -1.95 -7.07 -18.85
C ASN A 165 -1.30 -7.50 -17.53
N LEU A 166 -0.42 -6.66 -16.99
CA LEU A 166 0.15 -6.86 -15.66
C LEU A 166 -0.96 -6.88 -14.60
N GLN A 167 -0.89 -7.83 -13.69
CA GLN A 167 -1.78 -7.98 -12.53
C GLN A 167 -0.94 -8.31 -11.30
N ILE A 168 -1.38 -7.82 -10.15
CA ILE A 168 -0.81 -8.19 -8.87
C ILE A 168 -1.30 -9.59 -8.48
N CYS A 169 -0.39 -10.43 -8.01
CA CYS A 169 -0.71 -11.75 -7.47
C CYS A 169 -0.26 -11.83 -6.02
N LEU A 170 -1.19 -12.20 -5.13
CA LEU A 170 -0.94 -12.38 -3.70
C LEU A 170 -0.77 -13.88 -3.40
N PRO A 171 0.45 -14.38 -3.11
CA PRO A 171 0.70 -15.81 -2.87
C PRO A 171 -0.16 -16.40 -1.75
N HIS A 172 -0.56 -15.56 -0.80
CA HIS A 172 -1.40 -15.92 0.33
C HIS A 172 -2.79 -16.40 -0.09
N LEU A 173 -3.34 -15.86 -1.19
CA LEU A 173 -4.64 -16.25 -1.73
C LEU A 173 -4.62 -17.55 -2.53
N LEU A 174 -3.44 -18.02 -2.95
CA LEU A 174 -3.28 -19.25 -3.72
C LEU A 174 -3.35 -20.52 -2.87
N LYS A 175 -3.43 -20.39 -1.55
CA LYS A 175 -3.50 -21.53 -0.62
C LYS A 175 -4.89 -22.17 -0.70
N LYS A 176 -4.95 -23.50 -0.82
CA LYS A 176 -6.21 -24.28 -1.00
C LYS A 176 -7.35 -23.96 -0.02
N ASN A 177 -7.02 -23.52 1.19
CA ASN A 177 -7.99 -23.26 2.26
C ASN A 177 -8.33 -21.78 2.44
N VAL A 178 -7.82 -20.88 1.60
CA VAL A 178 -8.09 -19.44 1.69
C VAL A 178 -9.26 -19.10 0.77
N LYS A 179 -10.35 -18.59 1.36
CA LYS A 179 -11.50 -18.03 0.65
C LYS A 179 -11.62 -16.55 1.02
N ALA A 180 -11.15 -15.68 0.14
CA ALA A 180 -11.22 -14.23 0.30
C ALA A 180 -11.73 -13.60 -1.00
N LEU A 181 -13.00 -13.86 -1.30
CA LEU A 181 -13.66 -13.48 -2.56
C LEU A 181 -13.68 -11.96 -2.77
N ASP A 182 -13.86 -11.22 -1.69
CA ASP A 182 -13.71 -9.77 -1.60
C ASP A 182 -12.34 -9.30 -2.13
N ILE A 183 -11.25 -9.87 -1.64
CA ILE A 183 -9.90 -9.49 -2.08
C ILE A 183 -9.68 -9.81 -3.56
N TYR A 184 -10.27 -10.90 -4.07
CA TYR A 184 -10.25 -11.19 -5.50
C TYR A 184 -10.93 -10.08 -6.33
N TYR A 185 -12.09 -9.59 -5.91
CA TYR A 185 -12.74 -8.44 -6.57
C TYR A 185 -11.92 -7.16 -6.46
N HIS A 186 -11.20 -6.96 -5.35
CA HIS A 186 -10.34 -5.79 -5.18
C HIS A 186 -9.14 -5.83 -6.14
N ILE A 187 -8.53 -7.00 -6.34
CA ILE A 187 -7.42 -7.18 -7.30
C ILE A 187 -7.86 -6.86 -8.73
N LEU A 188 -9.10 -7.16 -9.12
CA LEU A 188 -9.61 -6.84 -10.47
C LEU A 188 -9.66 -5.32 -10.75
N ARG A 189 -9.72 -4.50 -9.70
CA ARG A 189 -9.70 -3.02 -9.78
C ARG A 189 -8.29 -2.44 -9.69
N CYS A 190 -7.28 -3.29 -9.53
CA CYS A 190 -5.88 -2.91 -9.41
C CYS A 190 -5.14 -3.10 -10.74
N LYS A 191 -4.44 -2.05 -11.18
CA LYS A 191 -3.65 -2.06 -12.40
C LYS A 191 -2.20 -1.67 -12.10
N PRO A 192 -1.29 -2.64 -11.97
CA PRO A 192 0.14 -2.38 -11.86
C PRO A 192 0.70 -1.68 -13.10
N VAL A 193 1.56 -0.70 -12.90
CA VAL A 193 2.28 0.03 -13.95
C VAL A 193 3.75 0.12 -13.57
N ILE A 194 4.62 -0.10 -14.55
CA ILE A 194 6.07 -0.01 -14.36
C ILE A 194 6.56 1.35 -14.84
N LEU A 195 7.22 2.10 -13.97
CA LEU A 195 7.77 3.41 -14.29
C LEU A 195 9.29 3.36 -14.35
N LYS A 196 9.85 3.99 -15.38
CA LYS A 196 11.27 4.32 -15.44
C LYS A 196 11.58 5.46 -14.47
N LEU A 197 12.46 5.19 -13.51
CA LEU A 197 13.00 6.20 -12.59
C LEU A 197 14.39 6.66 -13.04
N TYR A 198 15.29 5.70 -13.26
CA TYR A 198 16.63 5.89 -13.82
C TYR A 198 16.87 4.92 -14.96
N ASP A 199 17.99 5.03 -15.67
CA ASP A 199 18.32 4.09 -16.76
C ASP A 199 18.26 2.63 -16.31
N ASN A 200 18.76 2.32 -15.12
CA ASN A 200 18.83 0.96 -14.57
C ASN A 200 17.84 0.64 -13.45
N VAL A 201 16.95 1.58 -13.10
CA VAL A 201 16.01 1.40 -11.97
C VAL A 201 14.59 1.60 -12.46
N ARG A 202 13.74 0.59 -12.27
CA ARG A 202 12.29 0.68 -12.43
C ARG A 202 11.62 0.59 -11.07
N ILE A 203 10.50 1.31 -10.95
CA ILE A 203 9.61 1.22 -9.80
C ILE A 203 8.25 0.71 -10.24
N CYS A 204 7.58 -0.02 -9.35
CA CYS A 204 6.23 -0.48 -9.55
C CYS A 204 5.26 0.45 -8.83
N ILE A 205 4.28 0.94 -9.57
CA ILE A 205 3.10 1.64 -9.04
C ILE A 205 1.87 0.78 -9.31
N MET A 206 0.76 1.09 -8.66
CA MET A 206 -0.51 0.44 -8.90
C MET A 206 -1.62 1.47 -8.84
N GLU A 207 -2.38 1.58 -9.93
CA GLU A 207 -3.64 2.30 -9.96
C GLU A 207 -4.71 1.41 -9.30
N VAL A 208 -5.45 1.95 -8.35
CA VAL A 208 -6.55 1.26 -7.67
C VAL A 208 -7.81 2.08 -7.91
N MET A 209 -8.75 1.52 -8.67
CA MET A 209 -10.00 2.20 -8.99
C MET A 209 -11.02 2.03 -7.85
N CYS A 210 -11.66 3.12 -7.44
CA CYS A 210 -12.79 3.03 -6.52
C CYS A 210 -14.01 2.42 -7.22
N GLU A 211 -14.93 1.88 -6.42
CA GLU A 211 -16.16 1.25 -6.90
C GLU A 211 -17.02 2.21 -7.74
N GLN A 212 -17.02 3.51 -7.41
CA GLN A 212 -17.72 4.54 -8.17
C GLN A 212 -17.16 4.66 -9.59
N THR A 213 -15.84 4.63 -9.76
CA THR A 213 -15.18 4.62 -11.08
C THR A 213 -15.58 3.39 -11.89
N GLU A 214 -15.63 2.20 -11.29
CA GLU A 214 -16.05 0.98 -11.99
C GLU A 214 -17.53 1.04 -12.42
N LYS A 215 -18.42 1.47 -11.52
CA LYS A 215 -19.84 1.71 -11.81
C LYS A 215 -20.00 2.73 -12.94
N TRP A 216 -19.14 3.74 -12.99
CA TRP A 216 -19.13 4.78 -14.01
C TRP A 216 -18.71 4.24 -15.39
N LEU A 217 -17.61 3.47 -15.45
CA LEU A 217 -17.10 2.84 -16.68
C LEU A 217 -18.10 1.91 -17.35
N ARG A 218 -19.01 1.29 -16.58
CA ARG A 218 -20.06 0.42 -17.13
C ARG A 218 -21.17 1.19 -17.87
N ARG A 219 -21.22 2.53 -17.75
CA ARG A 219 -22.21 3.36 -18.46
C ARG A 219 -21.77 3.63 -19.90
N ARG A 220 -22.64 3.30 -20.87
CA ARG A 220 -22.36 3.34 -22.33
C ARG A 220 -22.02 4.73 -22.91
N SER A 221 -22.26 5.82 -22.18
CA SER A 221 -22.07 7.20 -22.64
C SER A 221 -20.96 7.97 -21.90
N SER A 222 -20.21 7.32 -21.02
CA SER A 222 -19.18 8.03 -20.25
C SER A 222 -17.94 8.32 -21.10
N THR A 223 -17.56 9.59 -21.18
CA THR A 223 -16.26 10.04 -21.67
C THR A 223 -15.16 9.98 -20.60
N ARG A 224 -15.55 9.91 -19.31
CA ARG A 224 -14.62 9.89 -18.17
C ARG A 224 -14.31 8.46 -17.73
N SER A 225 -13.03 8.16 -17.55
CA SER A 225 -12.54 6.82 -17.19
C SER A 225 -12.01 6.68 -15.76
N ARG A 226 -12.00 7.77 -14.99
CA ARG A 226 -11.35 7.87 -13.66
C ARG A 226 -12.12 8.77 -12.71
N SER A 227 -11.88 8.59 -11.41
CA SER A 227 -12.39 9.48 -10.36
C SER A 227 -11.95 10.93 -10.57
N PRO A 228 -12.78 11.94 -10.22
CA PRO A 228 -12.38 13.33 -10.27
C PRO A 228 -11.21 13.71 -9.37
N LYS A 229 -10.99 12.94 -8.30
CA LYS A 229 -9.91 13.16 -7.34
C LYS A 229 -9.04 11.92 -7.26
N LEU A 230 -7.75 12.13 -7.03
CA LEU A 230 -6.75 11.07 -6.89
C LEU A 230 -6.09 11.14 -5.53
N ILE A 231 -5.91 9.99 -4.89
CA ILE A 231 -5.07 9.86 -3.70
C ILE A 231 -3.74 9.23 -4.09
N ILE A 232 -2.61 9.89 -3.80
CA ILE A 232 -1.30 9.22 -3.81
C ILE A 232 -1.03 8.70 -2.40
N PHE A 233 -0.84 7.38 -2.26
CA PHE A 233 -0.62 6.75 -0.97
C PHE A 233 0.80 6.18 -0.84
N ALA A 234 1.47 6.49 0.28
CA ALA A 234 2.78 5.95 0.64
C ALA A 234 2.72 5.11 1.93
N GLN A 235 3.11 3.85 1.79
CA GLN A 235 3.09 2.79 2.79
C GLN A 235 4.19 2.92 3.86
N PRO A 236 4.03 2.28 5.04
CA PRO A 236 5.05 2.32 6.08
C PRO A 236 6.28 1.46 5.73
N ASN A 237 7.29 1.53 6.60
CA ASN A 237 8.62 0.95 6.34
C ASN A 237 8.63 -0.57 6.18
N SER A 238 7.89 -1.32 7.00
CA SER A 238 7.95 -2.79 6.98
C SER A 238 6.81 -3.42 6.19
N SER A 239 6.47 -2.82 5.05
CA SER A 239 5.40 -3.26 4.17
C SER A 239 5.72 -2.97 2.71
N ASP A 240 5.11 -3.74 1.82
CA ASP A 240 5.02 -3.45 0.38
C ASP A 240 3.53 -3.38 -0.04
N MET A 241 3.27 -3.10 -1.32
CA MET A 241 1.88 -3.03 -1.83
C MET A 241 1.08 -4.32 -1.55
N GLY A 242 1.72 -5.49 -1.59
CA GLY A 242 1.08 -6.76 -1.30
C GLY A 242 0.68 -6.90 0.16
N CYS A 243 1.51 -6.41 1.10
CA CYS A 243 1.12 -6.33 2.51
C CYS A 243 -0.15 -5.49 2.67
N CYS A 244 -0.19 -4.31 2.06
CA CYS A 244 -1.30 -3.38 2.19
C CYS A 244 -2.59 -3.89 1.52
N MET A 245 -2.49 -4.72 0.48
CA MET A 245 -3.65 -5.42 -0.08
C MET A 245 -4.24 -6.50 0.84
N LEU A 246 -3.49 -6.92 1.87
CA LEU A 246 -3.90 -7.91 2.87
C LEU A 246 -4.22 -7.28 4.24
N MET A 247 -4.15 -5.95 4.36
CA MET A 247 -4.51 -5.22 5.58
C MET A 247 -6.02 -4.93 5.63
N ASP A 248 -6.49 -4.48 6.79
CA ASP A 248 -7.86 -4.00 7.00
C ASP A 248 -7.81 -2.59 7.61
N PRO A 249 -8.24 -1.53 6.89
CA PRO A 249 -8.69 -1.57 5.49
C PRO A 249 -7.52 -1.78 4.51
N ASN A 250 -7.79 -2.41 3.36
CA ASN A 250 -6.82 -2.47 2.24
C ASN A 250 -6.97 -1.24 1.30
N PHE A 251 -6.13 -1.13 0.27
CA PHE A 251 -6.19 0.00 -0.66
C PHE A 251 -7.53 0.16 -1.38
N ALA A 252 -8.18 -0.93 -1.77
CA ALA A 252 -9.46 -0.85 -2.45
C ALA A 252 -10.59 -0.43 -1.49
N ASP A 253 -10.54 -0.90 -0.24
CA ASP A 253 -11.44 -0.44 0.83
C ASP A 253 -11.30 1.07 1.07
N ILE A 254 -10.06 1.56 1.12
CA ILE A 254 -9.76 2.99 1.29
C ILE A 254 -10.27 3.79 0.08
N ALA A 255 -10.01 3.32 -1.14
CA ALA A 255 -10.47 3.95 -2.37
C ALA A 255 -12.00 4.07 -2.40
N ASP A 256 -12.70 3.02 -2.01
CA ASP A 256 -14.17 2.97 -1.98
C ASP A 256 -14.74 3.88 -0.90
N PHE A 257 -14.15 3.83 0.29
CA PHE A 257 -14.58 4.62 1.42
C PHE A 257 -14.39 6.12 1.17
N LEU A 258 -13.23 6.51 0.63
CA LEU A 258 -12.91 7.90 0.32
C LEU A 258 -13.43 8.35 -1.06
N ARG A 259 -14.04 7.45 -1.83
CA ARG A 259 -14.64 7.72 -3.16
C ARG A 259 -13.63 8.32 -4.15
N CYS A 260 -12.36 7.97 -4.01
CA CYS A 260 -11.25 8.46 -4.83
C CYS A 260 -10.49 7.29 -5.43
N ASP A 261 -10.03 7.43 -6.67
CA ASP A 261 -9.04 6.49 -7.19
C ASP A 261 -7.74 6.68 -6.41
N MET A 262 -6.94 5.62 -6.28
CA MET A 262 -5.65 5.68 -5.61
C MET A 262 -4.51 5.34 -6.55
N LEU A 263 -3.38 6.00 -6.33
CA LEU A 263 -2.09 5.68 -6.88
C LEU A 263 -1.16 5.28 -5.74
N VAL A 264 -0.89 3.99 -5.64
CA VAL A 264 -0.04 3.41 -4.61
C VAL A 264 1.26 2.92 -5.25
N PHE A 265 2.36 2.84 -4.51
CA PHE A 265 3.66 2.54 -5.12
C PHE A 265 4.63 1.88 -4.15
N ASP A 266 5.59 1.11 -4.66
CA ASP A 266 6.74 0.66 -3.88
C ASP A 266 7.96 1.55 -4.12
N TYR A 267 8.59 2.01 -3.02
CA TYR A 267 9.88 2.71 -3.08
C TYR A 267 10.93 1.85 -3.79
N VAL A 268 12.00 2.48 -4.30
CA VAL A 268 13.20 1.74 -4.74
C VAL A 268 13.65 0.77 -3.63
N GLY A 269 13.88 -0.49 -3.99
CA GLY A 269 14.26 -1.56 -3.07
C GLY A 269 13.09 -2.26 -2.33
N TYR A 270 11.84 -1.86 -2.55
CA TYR A 270 10.65 -2.45 -1.94
C TYR A 270 9.84 -3.28 -2.95
N GLY A 271 9.14 -4.32 -2.47
CA GLY A 271 8.29 -5.16 -3.31
C GLY A 271 9.03 -5.66 -4.56
N VAL A 272 8.44 -5.39 -5.73
CA VAL A 272 9.09 -5.68 -7.03
C VAL A 272 9.93 -4.52 -7.56
N SER A 273 9.92 -3.34 -6.96
CA SER A 273 10.76 -2.21 -7.38
C SER A 273 12.24 -2.56 -7.29
N ASP A 274 13.02 -2.10 -8.28
CA ASP A 274 14.45 -2.39 -8.39
C ASP A 274 15.29 -1.56 -7.41
N GLY A 275 16.60 -1.81 -7.38
CA GLY A 275 17.58 -0.96 -6.68
C GLY A 275 17.65 -1.16 -5.17
N GLU A 276 18.30 -0.20 -4.50
CA GLU A 276 18.47 -0.17 -3.04
C GLU A 276 17.82 1.08 -2.45
N ALA A 277 17.16 0.91 -1.31
CA ALA A 277 16.41 1.97 -0.65
C ALA A 277 17.35 2.98 0.04
N THR A 278 17.22 4.25 -0.29
CA THR A 278 17.88 5.37 0.38
C THR A 278 16.87 6.49 0.58
N GLU A 279 17.20 7.48 1.43
CA GLU A 279 16.34 8.65 1.59
C GLU A 279 16.10 9.34 0.24
N LYS A 280 17.16 9.53 -0.54
CA LYS A 280 17.08 10.12 -1.87
C LYS A 280 16.13 9.33 -2.77
N THR A 281 16.28 8.01 -2.83
CA THR A 281 15.44 7.20 -3.73
C THR A 281 13.99 7.11 -3.29
N VAL A 282 13.67 7.25 -1.99
CA VAL A 282 12.29 7.41 -1.52
C VAL A 282 11.68 8.70 -2.08
N TYR A 283 12.44 9.79 -2.06
CA TYR A 283 12.03 11.07 -2.64
C TYR A 283 11.89 11.01 -4.16
N ASP A 284 12.87 10.43 -4.85
CA ASP A 284 12.80 10.26 -6.30
C ASP A 284 11.60 9.40 -6.70
N SER A 285 11.27 8.35 -5.93
CA SER A 285 10.09 7.51 -6.15
C SER A 285 8.79 8.33 -6.10
N VAL A 286 8.56 9.12 -5.05
CA VAL A 286 7.30 9.88 -4.93
C VAL A 286 7.21 11.01 -5.96
N GLU A 287 8.33 11.65 -6.31
CA GLU A 287 8.36 12.64 -7.40
C GLU A 287 7.97 11.99 -8.74
N ARG A 288 8.49 10.80 -9.02
CA ARG A 288 8.16 10.08 -10.26
C ARG A 288 6.70 9.65 -10.34
N VAL A 289 6.14 9.25 -9.20
CA VAL A 289 4.72 8.88 -9.04
C VAL A 289 3.83 10.11 -9.24
N TYR A 290 4.22 11.25 -8.66
CA TYR A 290 3.51 12.52 -8.83
C TYR A 290 3.52 12.99 -10.29
N SER A 291 4.68 12.95 -10.98
CA SER A 291 4.74 13.23 -12.42
C SER A 291 3.85 12.29 -13.24
N TYR A 292 3.74 11.00 -12.87
CA TYR A 292 2.81 10.10 -13.55
C TYR A 292 1.35 10.53 -13.36
N ALA A 293 0.97 10.94 -12.14
CA ALA A 293 -0.37 11.43 -11.87
C ALA A 293 -0.74 12.68 -12.68
N THR A 294 0.19 13.63 -12.83
CA THR A 294 -0.08 14.89 -13.53
C THR A 294 0.09 14.77 -15.05
N GLU A 295 1.17 14.14 -15.52
CA GLU A 295 1.53 14.08 -16.95
C GLU A 295 0.83 12.94 -17.69
N ASN A 296 0.65 11.78 -17.06
CA ASN A 296 0.07 10.60 -17.71
C ASN A 296 -1.41 10.40 -17.39
N LEU A 297 -1.82 10.68 -16.14
CA LEU A 297 -3.22 10.57 -15.74
C LEU A 297 -4.01 11.88 -15.89
N GLY A 298 -3.32 13.02 -16.01
CA GLY A 298 -3.95 14.32 -16.28
C GLY A 298 -4.61 14.97 -15.06
N TYR A 299 -4.27 14.55 -13.84
CA TYR A 299 -4.79 15.21 -12.64
C TYR A 299 -4.12 16.57 -12.42
N ALA A 300 -4.91 17.61 -12.16
CA ALA A 300 -4.38 18.87 -11.68
C ALA A 300 -3.87 18.71 -10.23
N PRO A 301 -2.86 19.48 -9.80
CA PRO A 301 -2.36 19.40 -8.42
C PRO A 301 -3.46 19.54 -7.35
N CYS A 302 -4.45 20.41 -7.58
CA CYS A 302 -5.57 20.65 -6.66
C CYS A 302 -6.56 19.48 -6.56
N ASP A 303 -6.49 18.53 -7.50
CA ASP A 303 -7.30 17.30 -7.50
C ASP A 303 -6.57 16.11 -6.86
N ILE A 304 -5.33 16.32 -6.40
CA ILE A 304 -4.49 15.29 -5.79
C ILE A 304 -4.45 15.47 -4.27
N ALA A 305 -4.84 14.42 -3.55
CA ALA A 305 -4.62 14.26 -2.13
C ALA A 305 -3.39 13.37 -1.87
N LEU A 306 -2.66 13.65 -0.80
CA LEU A 306 -1.53 12.85 -0.36
C LEU A 306 -1.87 12.12 0.94
N ILE A 307 -1.61 10.82 1.03
CA ILE A 307 -1.74 10.06 2.29
C ILE A 307 -0.43 9.30 2.54
N GLY A 308 0.18 9.53 3.70
CA GLY A 308 1.41 8.85 4.10
C GLY A 308 1.26 8.20 5.46
N PHE A 309 1.76 6.98 5.63
CA PHE A 309 1.80 6.31 6.93
C PHE A 309 3.25 6.03 7.38
N SER A 310 3.62 6.50 8.57
CA SER A 310 4.96 6.35 9.15
C SER A 310 6.05 6.79 8.16
N LEU A 311 6.92 5.90 7.65
CA LEU A 311 7.91 6.23 6.60
C LEU A 311 7.29 7.00 5.42
N GLY A 312 6.09 6.63 4.99
CA GLY A 312 5.39 7.30 3.89
C GLY A 312 5.08 8.77 4.16
N THR A 313 5.00 9.20 5.42
CA THR A 313 4.85 10.63 5.75
C THR A 313 6.05 11.46 5.29
N ALA A 314 7.25 10.89 5.28
CA ALA A 314 8.43 11.60 4.78
C ALA A 314 8.38 11.81 3.27
N ALA A 315 7.86 10.83 2.51
CA ALA A 315 7.64 10.97 1.08
C ALA A 315 6.59 12.05 0.79
N MET A 316 5.47 12.04 1.52
CA MET A 316 4.38 13.01 1.35
C MET A 316 4.80 14.44 1.73
N VAL A 317 5.46 14.62 2.88
CA VAL A 317 6.02 15.93 3.28
C VAL A 317 7.01 16.45 2.23
N HIS A 318 7.82 15.57 1.63
CA HIS A 318 8.77 15.98 0.62
C HIS A 318 8.10 16.53 -0.64
N ILE A 319 7.17 15.79 -1.23
CA ILE A 319 6.49 16.25 -2.44
C ILE A 319 5.59 17.46 -2.13
N ALA A 320 4.94 17.50 -0.96
CA ALA A 320 4.13 18.65 -0.55
C ALA A 320 4.94 19.94 -0.39
N SER A 321 6.18 19.85 0.10
CA SER A 321 7.07 21.01 0.23
C SER A 321 7.51 21.61 -1.11
N LYS A 322 7.25 20.92 -2.23
CA LYS A 322 7.59 21.34 -3.60
C LYS A 322 6.36 21.70 -4.44
N THR A 323 5.17 21.38 -3.97
CA THR A 323 3.93 21.48 -4.75
C THR A 323 2.89 22.26 -3.93
N PRO A 324 2.87 23.60 -4.02
CA PRO A 324 1.99 24.43 -3.20
C PRO A 324 0.49 24.22 -3.51
N ASP A 325 0.16 23.84 -4.74
CA ASP A 325 -1.22 23.74 -5.25
C ASP A 325 -1.89 22.39 -4.97
N LEU A 326 -1.33 21.55 -4.11
CA LEU A 326 -1.95 20.26 -3.73
C LEU A 326 -3.30 20.47 -3.05
N GLY A 327 -4.26 19.59 -3.34
CA GLY A 327 -5.60 19.66 -2.76
C GLY A 327 -5.61 19.45 -1.25
N ALA A 328 -4.96 18.38 -0.78
CA ALA A 328 -4.86 18.08 0.66
C ALA A 328 -3.73 17.09 0.97
N MET A 329 -3.32 17.01 2.23
CA MET A 329 -2.39 16.01 2.75
C MET A 329 -2.88 15.41 4.07
N VAL A 330 -2.69 14.10 4.24
CA VAL A 330 -2.97 13.36 5.47
C VAL A 330 -1.70 12.65 5.91
N LEU A 331 -1.26 12.92 7.13
CA LEU A 331 -0.09 12.29 7.73
C LEU A 331 -0.52 11.39 8.88
N ILE A 332 -0.34 10.08 8.72
CA ILE A 332 -0.64 9.07 9.73
C ILE A 332 0.66 8.66 10.41
N ALA A 333 0.70 8.79 11.74
CA ALA A 333 1.89 8.54 12.56
C ALA A 333 3.18 9.23 12.05
N PRO A 334 3.17 10.56 11.76
CA PRO A 334 4.33 11.23 11.22
C PRO A 334 5.47 11.33 12.22
N PHE A 335 6.67 11.42 11.67
CA PHE A 335 7.89 11.66 12.43
C PHE A 335 8.63 12.89 11.90
N MET A 336 9.32 13.60 12.79
CA MET A 336 10.08 14.80 12.44
C MET A 336 11.35 14.46 11.67
N SER A 337 12.06 13.41 12.10
CA SER A 337 13.21 12.84 11.40
C SER A 337 13.62 11.50 11.99
N LEU A 338 14.37 10.70 11.23
CA LEU A 338 14.67 9.32 11.61
C LEU A 338 15.52 9.24 12.89
N TRP A 339 16.52 10.11 13.05
CA TRP A 339 17.37 10.04 14.24
C TRP A 339 16.64 10.44 15.51
N ARG A 340 15.69 11.38 15.42
CA ARG A 340 14.84 11.76 16.56
C ARG A 340 13.96 10.59 17.01
N VAL A 341 13.51 9.73 16.08
CA VAL A 341 12.77 8.49 16.38
C VAL A 341 13.69 7.43 16.99
N ILE A 342 14.82 7.10 16.32
CA ILE A 342 15.75 6.04 16.77
C ILE A 342 16.27 6.33 18.19
N LEU A 343 16.61 7.59 18.47
CA LEU A 343 17.14 8.01 19.75
C LEU A 343 16.05 8.32 20.79
N ARG A 344 14.76 8.25 20.40
CA ARG A 344 13.60 8.62 21.25
C ARG A 344 13.77 10.01 21.86
N ARG A 345 14.23 10.96 21.06
CA ARG A 345 14.45 12.36 21.45
C ARG A 345 13.85 13.29 20.40
N PRO A 346 12.54 13.60 20.50
CA PRO A 346 11.85 14.48 19.55
C PRO A 346 12.48 15.88 19.41
N ASN A 347 13.15 16.36 20.46
CA ASN A 347 13.81 17.68 20.50
C ASN A 347 15.29 17.67 20.09
N LEU A 348 15.84 16.53 19.67
CA LEU A 348 17.24 16.44 19.25
C LEU A 348 17.46 17.23 17.96
N GLN A 349 18.57 17.97 17.89
CA GLN A 349 19.08 18.58 16.64
C GLN A 349 20.36 17.85 16.22
N PRO A 350 20.25 16.73 15.49
CA PRO A 350 21.43 15.99 15.06
C PRO A 350 22.15 16.75 13.94
N SER A 351 23.48 16.68 13.91
CA SER A 351 24.31 17.30 12.87
C SER A 351 24.22 16.59 11.52
N VAL A 352 23.82 15.32 11.52
CA VAL A 352 23.51 14.51 10.35
C VAL A 352 22.17 13.83 10.62
N ASP A 353 21.16 14.12 9.80
CA ASP A 353 19.83 13.53 9.93
C ASP A 353 19.41 12.76 8.67
N MET A 354 18.37 11.92 8.78
CA MET A 354 17.66 11.40 7.61
C MET A 354 16.18 11.72 7.72
N PHE A 355 15.59 12.08 6.59
CA PHE A 355 14.21 12.55 6.46
C PHE A 355 13.90 13.75 7.36
N PRO A 356 14.57 14.92 7.18
CA PRO A 356 14.34 16.12 7.99
C PRO A 356 12.99 16.78 7.66
N ASN A 357 11.90 16.11 8.00
CA ASN A 357 10.53 16.54 7.72
C ASN A 357 10.19 17.85 8.44
N TYR A 358 10.83 18.15 9.57
CA TYR A 358 10.65 19.39 10.31
C TYR A 358 11.12 20.63 9.53
N GLU A 359 12.14 20.50 8.69
CA GLU A 359 12.62 21.60 7.83
C GLU A 359 11.71 21.76 6.62
N LYS A 360 11.32 20.64 6.01
CA LYS A 360 10.48 20.63 4.80
C LYS A 360 9.05 21.10 5.07
N ALA A 361 8.54 20.84 6.27
CA ALA A 361 7.19 21.24 6.67
C ALA A 361 6.93 22.74 6.61
N LEU A 362 7.98 23.56 6.72
CA LEU A 362 7.88 25.02 6.62
C LEU A 362 7.40 25.50 5.23
N ASN A 363 7.56 24.67 4.20
CA ASN A 363 7.18 24.98 2.82
C ASN A 363 5.88 24.29 2.39
N ILE A 364 5.10 23.74 3.33
CA ILE A 364 3.83 23.07 3.03
C ILE A 364 2.71 24.11 3.10
N HIS A 365 1.99 24.24 1.99
CA HIS A 365 0.90 25.21 1.84
C HIS A 365 -0.48 24.56 1.75
N CYS A 366 -0.56 23.27 1.43
CA CYS A 366 -1.84 22.57 1.29
C CYS A 366 -2.48 22.27 2.66
N PRO A 367 -3.82 22.19 2.73
CA PRO A 367 -4.53 21.71 3.92
C PRO A 367 -3.96 20.38 4.40
N THR A 368 -3.70 20.24 5.70
CA THR A 368 -3.04 19.05 6.26
C THR A 368 -3.73 18.51 7.50
N LEU A 369 -4.13 17.24 7.46
CA LEU A 369 -4.60 16.46 8.61
C LEU A 369 -3.46 15.63 9.20
N VAL A 370 -3.28 15.67 10.52
CA VAL A 370 -2.30 14.83 11.23
C VAL A 370 -3.03 13.88 12.17
N CYS A 371 -2.84 12.59 11.95
CA CYS A 371 -3.45 11.50 12.72
C CYS A 371 -2.36 10.77 13.51
N HIS A 372 -2.51 10.69 14.84
CA HIS A 372 -1.53 9.98 15.69
C HIS A 372 -2.18 9.20 16.84
N GLY A 373 -1.64 8.01 17.14
CA GLY A 373 -2.10 7.19 18.27
C GLY A 373 -1.42 7.61 19.57
N LYS A 374 -2.18 7.83 20.66
CA LYS A 374 -1.64 8.28 21.96
C LYS A 374 -0.60 7.35 22.55
N ASP A 375 -0.77 6.05 22.32
CA ASP A 375 0.08 4.99 22.88
C ASP A 375 1.01 4.37 21.81
N ASP A 376 1.43 5.16 20.81
CA ASP A 376 2.37 4.69 19.78
C ASP A 376 3.77 4.43 20.41
N ALA A 377 4.12 3.14 20.47
CA ALA A 377 5.38 2.67 21.06
C ALA A 377 6.62 2.85 20.15
N ILE A 378 6.41 3.22 18.89
CA ILE A 378 7.46 3.38 17.87
C ILE A 378 7.75 4.86 17.64
N VAL A 379 6.71 5.65 17.33
CA VAL A 379 6.83 7.08 17.07
C VAL A 379 6.06 7.83 18.15
N ASP A 380 6.79 8.50 19.03
CA ASP A 380 6.18 9.28 20.12
C ASP A 380 5.26 10.38 19.57
N GLN A 381 4.09 10.57 20.19
CA GLN A 381 3.10 11.56 19.79
C GLN A 381 3.66 12.99 19.70
N GLN A 382 4.71 13.32 20.46
CA GLN A 382 5.37 14.63 20.38
C GLN A 382 5.86 14.94 18.95
N HIS A 383 6.22 13.93 18.16
CA HIS A 383 6.57 14.14 16.76
C HIS A 383 5.40 14.71 15.95
N ALA A 384 4.20 14.13 16.08
CA ALA A 384 3.02 14.62 15.41
C ALA A 384 2.62 16.01 15.90
N SER A 385 2.62 16.24 17.22
CA SER A 385 2.29 17.55 17.78
C SER A 385 3.24 18.65 17.29
N HIS A 386 4.54 18.37 17.22
CA HIS A 386 5.51 19.33 16.69
C HIS A 386 5.37 19.53 15.18
N GLN A 387 5.23 18.44 14.41
CA GLN A 387 5.05 18.52 12.96
C GLN A 387 3.81 19.35 12.62
N ALA A 388 2.70 19.09 13.31
CA ALA A 388 1.47 19.85 13.23
C ALA A 388 1.67 21.34 13.57
N SER A 389 2.40 21.64 14.64
CA SER A 389 2.67 23.03 15.05
C SER A 389 3.54 23.80 14.06
N ILE A 390 4.21 23.12 13.12
CA ILE A 390 4.97 23.75 12.04
C ILE A 390 4.06 24.03 10.84
N ILE A 391 3.10 23.16 10.55
CA ILE A 391 2.18 23.25 9.39
C ILE A 391 0.98 24.18 9.71
N LEU A 392 1.26 25.39 10.20
CA LEU A 392 0.38 26.29 10.97
C LEU A 392 -0.97 26.75 10.35
N LEU A 393 -1.49 26.20 9.25
CA LEU A 393 -2.55 26.87 8.49
C LEU A 393 -3.91 26.16 8.35
N ASN A 394 -4.04 24.85 8.60
CA ASN A 394 -5.34 24.15 8.49
C ASN A 394 -5.33 22.83 9.28
N PHE A 395 -5.29 22.92 10.60
CA PHE A 395 -4.96 21.79 11.47
C PHE A 395 -6.20 21.07 12.02
N TRP A 396 -6.22 19.76 11.82
CA TRP A 396 -7.09 18.81 12.52
C TRP A 396 -6.18 17.82 13.27
N HIS A 397 -6.42 17.67 14.58
CA HIS A 397 -5.75 16.67 15.41
C HIS A 397 -6.74 15.60 15.81
N SER A 398 -6.44 14.34 15.52
CA SER A 398 -7.21 13.24 16.07
C SER A 398 -6.33 12.27 16.86
N ASN A 399 -6.91 11.82 17.97
CA ASN A 399 -6.21 11.32 19.14
C ASN A 399 -6.74 9.91 19.42
N HIS A 400 -6.16 8.92 18.75
CA HIS A 400 -6.67 7.54 18.76
C HIS A 400 -5.86 6.63 19.68
N VAL A 401 -6.36 5.43 19.93
CA VAL A 401 -5.66 4.38 20.68
C VAL A 401 -4.63 3.70 19.73
N GLN A 402 -3.76 2.84 20.27
CA GLN A 402 -2.80 2.07 19.48
C GLN A 402 -3.46 1.32 18.31
N GLY A 403 -2.81 1.31 17.13
CA GLY A 403 -3.38 0.67 15.93
C GLY A 403 -4.16 1.62 15.03
N ILE A 404 -3.88 2.93 15.12
CA ILE A 404 -4.58 4.03 14.43
C ILE A 404 -4.98 3.77 12.96
N PHE A 405 -4.17 3.04 12.19
CA PHE A 405 -4.49 2.75 10.80
C PHE A 405 -5.75 1.89 10.64
N CYS A 406 -6.05 1.01 11.58
CA CYS A 406 -7.24 0.16 11.56
C CYS A 406 -8.45 0.81 12.28
N GLU A 407 -8.26 2.00 12.87
CA GLU A 407 -9.31 2.67 13.63
C GLU A 407 -10.31 3.34 12.69
N ARG A 408 -11.56 2.89 12.74
CA ARG A 408 -12.65 3.44 11.91
C ARG A 408 -12.80 4.95 12.09
N THR A 409 -12.72 5.41 13.34
CA THR A 409 -12.85 6.84 13.69
C THR A 409 -11.79 7.71 13.01
N MET A 410 -10.58 7.20 12.82
CA MET A 410 -9.53 7.93 12.10
C MET A 410 -9.91 8.10 10.64
N TRP A 411 -10.39 7.03 9.99
CA TRP A 411 -10.83 7.11 8.60
C TRP A 411 -12.06 8.00 8.43
N ASP A 412 -13.02 8.00 9.36
CA ASP A 412 -14.15 8.95 9.34
C ASP A 412 -13.65 10.41 9.41
N ASP A 413 -12.61 10.69 10.20
CA ASP A 413 -11.98 12.01 10.25
C ASP A 413 -11.29 12.37 8.92
N VAL A 414 -10.63 11.39 8.28
CA VAL A 414 -10.00 11.54 6.96
C VAL A 414 -11.05 11.84 5.88
N GLU A 415 -12.15 11.08 5.85
CA GLU A 415 -13.24 11.29 4.89
C GLU A 415 -13.81 12.70 5.04
N ARG A 416 -14.15 13.12 6.27
CA ARG A 416 -14.69 14.46 6.54
C ARG A 416 -13.71 15.56 6.12
N PHE A 417 -12.42 15.38 6.40
CA PHE A 417 -11.38 16.33 6.01
C PHE A 417 -11.25 16.46 4.49
N LEU A 418 -11.20 15.33 3.76
CA LEU A 418 -11.11 15.36 2.30
C LEU A 418 -12.38 15.92 1.65
N GLU A 419 -13.56 15.62 2.20
CA GLU A 419 -14.81 16.22 1.73
C GLU A 419 -14.77 17.74 1.92
N GLU A 420 -14.38 18.25 3.08
CA GLU A 420 -14.33 19.69 3.36
C GLU A 420 -13.28 20.43 2.50
N LYS A 421 -12.12 19.81 2.24
CA LYS A 421 -11.01 20.49 1.56
C LYS A 421 -10.98 20.28 0.06
N MET A 422 -11.58 19.21 -0.45
CA MET A 422 -11.52 18.84 -1.86
C MET A 422 -12.88 18.68 -2.52
N ASN A 423 -14.00 18.81 -1.78
CA ASN A 423 -15.37 18.67 -2.28
C ASN A 423 -15.54 17.39 -3.11
N VAL A 424 -15.15 16.24 -2.54
CA VAL A 424 -15.11 14.95 -3.27
C VAL A 424 -16.49 14.60 -3.81
N ALA A 425 -17.56 14.71 -3.01
CA ALA A 425 -18.92 14.40 -3.45
C ALA A 425 -19.38 15.34 -4.56
N GLU A 426 -19.14 16.64 -4.41
CA GLU A 426 -19.53 17.66 -5.38
C GLU A 426 -18.80 17.47 -6.71
N SER A 427 -17.51 17.13 -6.66
CA SER A 427 -16.70 16.86 -7.85
C SER A 427 -17.24 15.69 -8.66
N TRP A 428 -17.80 14.68 -7.99
CA TRP A 428 -18.53 13.60 -8.67
C TRP A 428 -19.82 14.10 -9.31
N LEU A 429 -20.61 14.94 -8.63
CA LEU A 429 -21.85 15.51 -9.19
C LEU A 429 -21.57 16.33 -10.46
N HIS A 430 -20.61 17.26 -10.40
CA HIS A 430 -20.19 18.04 -11.57
C HIS A 430 -19.73 17.14 -12.72
N ALA A 431 -18.94 16.11 -12.41
CA ALA A 431 -18.51 15.13 -13.41
C ALA A 431 -19.68 14.37 -14.06
N MET A 432 -20.82 14.20 -13.35
CA MET A 432 -22.02 13.59 -13.94
C MET A 432 -22.76 14.57 -14.86
N GLU A 433 -22.88 15.83 -14.48
CA GLU A 433 -23.61 16.86 -15.25
C GLU A 433 -22.92 17.15 -16.59
N ASP A 434 -21.59 17.25 -16.60
CA ASP A 434 -20.79 17.48 -17.81
C ASP A 434 -21.02 16.38 -18.87
N THR A 435 -21.16 15.12 -18.44
CA THR A 435 -21.43 14.00 -19.38
C THR A 435 -22.83 14.01 -19.97
N CYS A 436 -23.85 14.48 -19.24
CA CYS A 436 -25.22 14.55 -19.74
C CYS A 436 -25.41 15.63 -20.81
N SER A 437 -24.71 16.77 -20.67
CA SER A 437 -24.79 17.89 -21.62
C SER A 437 -24.15 17.59 -22.99
N CYS A 438 -23.14 16.72 -23.03
CA CYS A 438 -22.48 16.32 -24.28
C CYS A 438 -23.38 15.39 -25.13
N THR A 439 -24.22 14.58 -24.50
CA THR A 439 -25.12 13.65 -25.21
C THR A 439 -26.34 14.33 -25.87
N SER A 440 -26.68 15.58 -25.51
CA SER A 440 -27.81 16.29 -26.11
C SER A 440 -27.49 17.06 -27.39
N HIS A 441 -26.21 17.11 -27.81
CA HIS A 441 -25.77 17.85 -29.00
C HIS A 441 -25.48 16.98 -30.24
N GLU A 442 -25.66 15.65 -30.17
CA GLU A 442 -25.45 14.74 -31.31
C GLU A 442 -26.73 14.31 -32.05
N THR A 443 -27.89 14.89 -31.72
CA THR A 443 -29.11 14.68 -32.51
C THR A 443 -29.66 16.00 -33.00
N TYR A 444 -29.17 16.46 -34.16
CA TYR A 444 -29.95 17.21 -35.15
C TYR A 444 -29.41 17.00 -36.56
#